data_AF-A0A7C2ETP0-F1
#
_entry.id   AF-A0A7C2ETP0-F1
#
_cell.length_a   1.000
_cell.length_b   1.000
_cell.length_c   1.000
_cell.angle_alpha   90.00
_cell.angle_beta   90.00
_cell.angle_gamma   90.00
#
_symmetry.space_group_name_H-M   'P 1'
#
loop_
_entity.id
_entity.type
_entity.pdbx_description
1 polymer ?
#
loop_
_entity_poly.entity_id
_entity_poly.type
_entity_poly.pdbx_seq_one_letter_code
_entity_poly.pdbx_strand_id
1 'polypeptide(L)'
;MSRETEARPNAELLLAKLEEEQHARLRVYIGAAPGVGKTYQMLEDAHLLSKQGYDVAVGFVETYGRADTEAKIGELEIIPRKKIPYRNVVLEEMDVDAIIARKPEICIVDELAHTNVPGSKNKKRYEDVLDLLDAGINVFTAVNIQHLETLNDAVARSSGVRVRETVPDSFLKRADEVVNVDVTVDELRTRLKQGKIYKPEKIEQALTNFFRKGNLSTLRELALRAVAEEVGSKAAQYRTREGLEPAPIPEKVMVCISSNQTAKKLLRAGSRIAGRLGAVWYAVYVETHQENPSSIRPENARSLEENFELAEELGATVVRLKAKRPADGLVEFARREGITHVIFGQSTRSRWDILLHGSILNRFLAEVKDAAVQVIPAGERK
;
A
#
# COMPACT_ATOMS: atom_id res chain seq x y z
N MET A 1 -10.36 -24.85 26.69
CA MET A 1 -10.55 -24.34 25.32
C MET A 1 -10.09 -22.89 25.33
N SER A 2 -8.79 -22.69 25.17
CA SER A 2 -8.12 -21.41 25.39
C SER A 2 -7.80 -20.80 24.04
N ARG A 3 -8.23 -19.55 23.86
CA ARG A 3 -8.10 -18.73 22.65
C ARG A 3 -6.63 -18.56 22.27
N GLU A 4 -6.31 -18.84 21.00
CA GLU A 4 -5.04 -18.47 20.38
C GLU A 4 -4.94 -16.94 20.32
N THR A 5 -3.97 -16.41 21.05
CA THR A 5 -3.56 -15.01 20.97
C THR A 5 -2.80 -14.83 19.66
N GLU A 6 -3.39 -14.08 18.71
CA GLU A 6 -2.70 -13.60 17.50
C GLU A 6 -1.36 -12.95 17.90
N ALA A 7 -0.27 -13.58 17.51
CA ALA A 7 1.08 -13.17 17.85
C ALA A 7 1.43 -11.89 17.09
N ARG A 8 1.55 -10.78 17.83
CA ARG A 8 2.36 -9.64 17.41
C ARG A 8 3.78 -10.16 17.15
N PRO A 9 4.49 -9.71 16.10
CA PRO A 9 5.88 -10.12 15.89
C PRO A 9 6.68 -9.81 17.17
N ASN A 10 7.25 -10.87 17.75
CA ASN A 10 7.91 -10.85 19.04
C ASN A 10 9.17 -9.97 18.93
N ALA A 11 9.32 -8.96 19.79
CA ALA A 11 10.43 -8.00 19.73
C ALA A 11 11.81 -8.67 19.76
N GLU A 12 11.90 -9.89 20.31
CA GLU A 12 13.09 -10.74 20.31
C GLU A 12 13.58 -11.15 18.90
N LEU A 13 12.67 -11.32 17.93
CA LEU A 13 13.02 -11.57 16.51
C LEU A 13 13.53 -10.30 15.80
N LEU A 14 13.15 -9.11 16.31
CA LEU A 14 13.71 -7.84 15.86
C LEU A 14 15.13 -7.65 16.43
N LEU A 15 15.34 -8.02 17.69
CA LEU A 15 16.64 -8.02 18.38
C LEU A 15 17.67 -8.95 17.75
N ALA A 16 17.33 -10.21 17.48
CA ALA A 16 18.25 -11.18 16.87
C ALA A 16 18.73 -10.75 15.47
N LYS A 17 17.94 -9.91 14.79
CA LYS A 17 18.33 -9.33 13.50
C LYS A 17 19.22 -8.09 13.66
N LEU A 18 19.13 -7.33 14.76
CA LEU A 18 19.91 -6.09 14.95
C LEU A 18 21.42 -6.33 15.02
N GLU A 19 21.84 -7.53 15.41
CA GLU A 19 23.27 -7.89 15.54
C GLU A 19 23.92 -8.35 14.22
N GLU A 20 23.14 -8.67 13.17
CA GLU A 20 23.67 -9.25 11.92
C GLU A 20 23.97 -8.25 10.79
N GLU A 21 23.60 -6.97 10.91
CA GLU A 21 23.72 -5.99 9.82
C GLU A 21 24.59 -4.78 10.21
N GLN A 22 25.68 -4.55 9.47
CA GLN A 22 26.66 -3.47 9.69
C GLN A 22 26.12 -2.04 9.42
N HIS A 23 24.82 -1.85 9.20
CA HIS A 23 24.21 -0.56 8.87
C HIS A 23 23.15 -0.15 9.88
N ALA A 24 23.05 1.16 10.15
CA ALA A 24 22.01 1.72 10.98
C ALA A 24 20.63 1.46 10.39
N ARG A 25 19.68 1.11 11.26
CA ARG A 25 18.32 0.78 10.87
C ARG A 25 17.35 1.95 10.98
N LEU A 26 16.45 2.01 10.02
CA LEU A 26 15.37 2.99 9.95
C LEU A 26 14.01 2.31 10.15
N ARG A 27 13.28 2.71 11.19
CA ARG A 27 11.88 2.32 11.42
C ARG A 27 10.97 3.51 11.16
N VAL A 28 9.99 3.32 10.27
CA VAL A 28 9.04 4.38 9.89
C VAL A 28 7.62 4.03 10.30
N TYR A 29 7.01 4.88 11.12
CA TYR A 29 5.61 4.81 11.51
C TYR A 29 4.76 5.61 10.52
N ILE A 30 3.98 4.93 9.70
CA ILE A 30 3.08 5.53 8.72
C ILE A 30 1.67 5.59 9.29
N GLY A 31 0.98 6.70 9.06
CA GLY A 31 -0.42 6.85 9.42
C GLY A 31 -1.22 7.63 8.39
N ALA A 32 -2.52 7.36 8.34
CA ALA A 32 -3.42 8.00 7.38
C ALA A 32 -3.54 9.52 7.60
N ALA A 33 -3.48 9.97 8.85
CA ALA A 33 -3.78 11.35 9.22
C ALA A 33 -3.15 11.76 10.57
N PRO A 34 -3.07 13.06 10.88
CA PRO A 34 -2.73 13.54 12.22
C PRO A 34 -3.70 12.99 13.27
N GLY A 35 -3.16 12.55 14.42
CA GLY A 35 -3.97 12.07 15.56
C GLY A 35 -4.30 10.58 15.57
N VAL A 36 -3.86 9.81 14.57
CA VAL A 36 -3.96 8.33 14.60
C VAL A 36 -3.06 7.69 15.66
N GLY A 37 -2.09 8.43 16.21
CA GLY A 37 -1.25 7.97 17.32
C GLY A 37 0.17 7.55 16.95
N LYS A 38 0.70 7.95 15.78
CA LYS A 38 2.08 7.61 15.34
C LYS A 38 3.14 7.91 16.40
N THR A 39 3.18 9.16 16.88
CA THR A 39 4.11 9.61 17.92
C THR A 39 3.97 8.81 19.21
N TYR A 40 2.73 8.50 19.59
CA TYR A 40 2.43 7.73 20.79
C TYR A 40 2.96 6.30 20.68
N GLN A 41 2.67 5.60 19.58
CA GLN A 41 3.20 4.25 19.34
C GLN A 41 4.73 4.24 19.25
N MET A 42 5.31 5.22 18.55
CA MET A 42 6.76 5.37 18.41
C MET A 42 7.45 5.55 19.77
N LEU A 43 6.88 6.35 20.68
CA LEU A 43 7.39 6.51 22.04
C LEU A 43 7.18 5.26 22.89
N GLU A 44 6.06 4.53 22.75
CA GLU A 44 5.87 3.26 23.46
C GLU A 44 6.92 2.21 23.08
N ASP A 45 7.23 2.10 21.80
CA ASP A 45 8.27 1.19 21.32
C ASP A 45 9.67 1.64 21.79
N ALA A 46 9.93 2.95 21.82
CA ALA A 46 11.16 3.52 22.38
C ALA A 46 11.34 3.19 23.87
N HIS A 47 10.27 3.32 24.67
CA HIS A 47 10.27 2.93 26.09
C HIS A 47 10.52 1.44 26.28
N LEU A 48 9.95 0.59 25.43
CA LEU A 48 10.17 -0.85 25.51
C LEU A 48 11.65 -1.19 25.32
N LEU A 49 12.31 -0.57 24.34
CA LEU A 49 13.74 -0.77 24.06
C LEU A 49 14.63 -0.19 25.16
N SER A 50 14.31 1.00 25.67
CA SER A 50 15.03 1.57 26.80
C SER A 50 14.97 0.65 28.03
N LYS A 51 13.82 0.04 28.32
CA LYS A 51 13.67 -0.96 29.40
C LYS A 51 14.44 -2.25 29.16
N GLN A 52 14.77 -2.57 27.91
CA GLN A 52 15.62 -3.69 27.54
C GLN A 52 17.11 -3.35 27.60
N GLY A 53 17.46 -2.11 27.94
CA GLY A 53 18.84 -1.65 28.13
C GLY A 53 19.45 -0.94 26.93
N TYR A 54 18.68 -0.68 25.87
CA TYR A 54 19.15 0.08 24.71
C TYR A 54 19.32 1.57 25.04
N ASP A 55 20.38 2.20 24.50
CA ASP A 55 20.59 3.64 24.61
C ASP A 55 19.65 4.42 23.66
N VAL A 56 18.59 4.99 24.21
CA VAL A 56 17.53 5.68 23.44
C VAL A 56 17.50 7.17 23.78
N ALA A 57 17.52 8.01 22.74
CA ALA A 57 17.45 9.47 22.87
C ALA A 57 16.31 10.05 22.03
N VAL A 58 15.64 11.08 22.53
CA VAL A 58 14.69 11.89 21.77
C VAL A 58 15.43 13.07 21.12
N GLY A 59 15.64 12.98 19.81
CA GLY A 59 16.22 14.08 19.03
C GLY A 59 15.19 15.18 18.74
N PHE A 60 13.99 14.77 18.30
CA PHE A 60 12.87 15.68 18.10
C PHE A 60 11.53 14.97 18.23
N VAL A 61 10.65 15.48 19.08
CA VAL A 61 9.23 15.11 19.15
C VAL A 61 8.42 16.40 19.30
N GLU A 62 7.37 16.55 18.51
CA GLU A 62 6.44 17.68 18.64
C GLU A 62 5.22 17.28 19.46
N THR A 63 5.09 17.85 20.65
CA THR A 63 4.00 17.53 21.58
C THR A 63 2.74 18.33 21.27
N TYR A 64 2.84 19.44 20.51
CA TYR A 64 1.73 20.35 20.22
C TYR A 64 0.97 20.83 21.49
N GLY A 65 1.63 20.84 22.65
CA GLY A 65 1.04 21.16 23.95
C GLY A 65 0.07 20.09 24.47
N ARG A 66 0.21 18.83 24.04
CA ARG A 66 -0.58 17.70 24.53
C ARG A 66 0.10 17.08 25.76
N ALA A 67 -0.51 17.27 26.92
CA ALA A 67 -0.05 16.71 28.19
C ALA A 67 0.19 15.18 28.11
N ASP A 68 -0.67 14.45 27.39
CA ASP A 68 -0.53 12.99 27.21
C ASP A 68 0.74 12.59 26.44
N THR A 69 1.18 13.43 25.49
CA THR A 69 2.40 13.16 24.71
C THR A 69 3.65 13.57 25.48
N GLU A 70 3.60 14.68 26.21
CA GLU A 70 4.67 15.08 27.14
C GLU A 70 4.88 14.02 28.23
N ALA A 71 3.81 13.52 28.83
CA ALA A 71 3.86 12.42 29.79
C ALA A 71 4.45 11.13 29.19
N LYS A 72 4.27 10.92 27.88
CA LYS A 72 4.80 9.75 27.17
C LYS A 72 6.26 9.88 26.78
N ILE A 73 6.83 11.08 26.71
CA ILE A 73 8.29 11.21 26.64
C ILE A 73 8.90 10.64 27.93
N GLY A 74 8.31 11.01 29.07
CA GLY A 74 8.62 10.40 30.36
C GLY A 74 10.09 10.52 30.72
N GLU A 75 10.75 9.38 30.97
CA GLU A 75 12.15 9.29 31.39
C GLU A 75 13.15 9.19 30.22
N LEU A 76 12.69 9.18 28.96
CA LEU A 76 13.58 9.16 27.81
C LEU A 76 14.41 10.45 27.80
N GLU A 77 15.72 10.32 27.59
CA GLU A 77 16.61 11.47 27.47
C GLU A 77 16.24 12.31 26.25
N ILE A 78 16.17 13.63 26.41
CA ILE A 78 15.86 14.57 25.33
C ILE A 78 17.13 15.35 24.98
N ILE A 79 17.55 15.29 23.71
CA ILE A 79 18.61 16.15 23.21
C ILE A 79 18.06 17.57 23.06
N PRO A 80 18.69 18.60 23.67
CA PRO A 80 18.21 19.96 23.57
C PRO A 80 18.10 20.45 22.11
N ARG A 81 16.98 21.10 21.79
CA ARG A 81 16.75 21.68 20.46
C ARG A 81 17.70 22.84 20.18
N LYS A 82 18.15 22.95 18.93
CA LYS A 82 18.98 24.07 18.45
C LYS A 82 18.11 25.30 18.26
N LYS A 83 18.54 26.43 18.84
CA LYS A 83 17.85 27.73 18.70
C LYS A 83 18.45 28.52 17.54
N ILE A 84 17.61 28.85 16.55
CA ILE A 84 18.02 29.52 15.32
C ILE A 84 17.28 30.87 15.21
N PRO A 85 18.00 32.01 15.27
CA PRO A 85 17.40 33.32 15.04
C PRO A 85 16.97 33.49 13.57
N TYR A 86 15.70 33.78 13.32
CA TYR A 86 15.17 33.99 11.98
C TYR A 86 14.08 35.08 11.98
N ARG A 87 14.25 36.14 11.16
CA ARG A 87 13.27 37.24 11.00
C ARG A 87 12.67 37.76 12.33
N ASN A 88 13.53 38.10 13.29
CA ASN A 88 13.18 38.63 14.62
C ASN A 88 12.44 37.65 15.55
N VAL A 89 12.33 36.36 15.19
CA VAL A 89 11.88 35.29 16.09
C VAL A 89 12.98 34.25 16.28
N VAL A 90 12.99 33.57 17.42
CA VAL A 90 13.85 32.40 17.65
C VAL A 90 13.03 31.17 17.35
N LEU A 91 13.48 30.40 16.36
CA LEU A 91 12.89 29.12 16.01
C LEU A 91 13.72 27.99 16.63
N GLU A 92 13.08 26.87 16.93
CA GLU A 92 13.74 25.68 17.47
C GLU A 92 13.74 24.59 16.40
N GLU A 93 14.87 23.90 16.27
CA GLU A 93 15.05 22.80 15.31
C GLU A 93 15.81 21.65 15.98
N MET A 94 15.73 20.45 15.40
CA MET A 94 16.54 19.32 15.85
C MET A 94 18.05 19.63 15.77
N ASP A 95 18.79 19.31 16.84
CA ASP A 95 20.25 19.49 16.86
C ASP A 95 20.97 18.21 16.39
N VAL A 96 21.08 18.06 15.07
CA VAL A 96 21.72 16.90 14.44
C VAL A 96 23.16 16.71 14.91
N ASP A 97 23.92 17.80 15.03
CA ASP A 97 25.31 17.76 15.45
C ASP A 97 25.44 17.26 16.90
N ALA A 98 24.56 17.71 17.79
CA ALA A 98 24.53 17.24 19.18
C ALA A 98 24.12 15.77 19.29
N ILE A 99 23.15 15.31 18.49
CA ILE A 99 22.74 13.90 18.45
C ILE A 99 23.90 13.01 17.99
N ILE A 100 24.59 13.40 16.91
CA ILE A 100 25.76 12.66 16.39
C ILE A 100 26.90 12.63 17.41
N ALA A 101 27.15 13.75 18.10
CA ALA A 101 28.16 13.83 19.14
C ALA A 101 27.83 12.95 20.36
N ARG A 102 26.55 12.87 20.76
CA ARG A 102 26.09 11.95 21.82
C ARG A 102 26.18 10.50 21.38
N LYS A 103 25.84 10.22 20.12
CA LYS A 103 25.84 8.89 19.49
C LYS A 103 24.96 7.86 20.22
N PRO A 104 23.63 8.07 20.29
CA PRO A 104 22.73 7.07 20.86
C PRO A 104 22.66 5.83 19.97
N GLU A 105 22.27 4.69 20.55
CA GLU A 105 21.93 3.52 19.73
C GLU A 105 20.66 3.78 18.91
N ILE A 106 19.67 4.48 19.48
CA ILE A 106 18.39 4.78 18.83
C ILE A 106 17.99 6.24 19.04
N CYS A 107 17.64 6.92 17.93
CA CYS A 107 17.16 8.30 17.93
C CYS A 107 15.67 8.42 17.52
N ILE A 108 14.94 9.03 18.44
CA ILE A 108 13.66 9.74 18.40
C ILE A 108 13.45 10.86 17.38
N VAL A 109 12.85 10.67 16.18
CA VAL A 109 12.66 11.80 15.23
C VAL A 109 11.25 11.88 14.64
N ASP A 110 10.39 12.75 15.17
CA ASP A 110 9.04 12.99 14.64
C ASP A 110 9.00 14.05 13.52
N GLU A 111 7.86 14.09 12.82
CA GLU A 111 7.54 14.97 11.70
C GLU A 111 8.53 14.91 10.54
N LEU A 112 8.74 13.71 10.00
CA LEU A 112 9.69 13.45 8.91
C LEU A 112 9.59 14.40 7.70
N ALA A 113 8.37 14.87 7.39
CA ALA A 113 8.11 15.74 6.24
C ALA A 113 8.49 17.21 6.45
N HIS A 114 8.82 17.59 7.69
CA HIS A 114 9.10 18.96 8.10
C HIS A 114 10.15 19.62 7.23
N THR A 115 9.89 20.88 6.90
CA THR A 115 10.85 21.75 6.22
C THR A 115 11.65 22.51 7.26
N ASN A 116 12.95 22.25 7.31
CA ASN A 116 13.84 22.83 8.31
C ASN A 116 13.88 24.37 8.19
N VAL A 117 14.16 25.01 9.32
CA VAL A 117 14.33 26.47 9.38
C VAL A 117 15.36 26.96 8.34
N PRO A 118 15.08 28.06 7.61
CA PRO A 118 16.05 28.61 6.66
C PRO A 118 17.39 28.94 7.32
N GLY A 119 18.47 28.42 6.75
CA GLY A 119 19.83 28.53 7.32
C GLY A 119 20.33 27.24 7.99
N SER A 120 19.46 26.23 8.16
CA SER A 120 19.87 24.87 8.52
C SER A 120 20.73 24.22 7.42
N LYS A 121 21.60 23.28 7.82
CA LYS A 121 22.47 22.50 6.91
C LYS A 121 21.64 21.82 5.81
N ASN A 122 20.62 21.09 6.22
CA ASN A 122 19.68 20.42 5.33
C ASN A 122 18.36 21.18 5.25
N LYS A 123 17.66 21.04 4.13
CA LYS A 123 16.37 21.72 3.88
C LYS A 123 15.20 20.94 4.46
N LYS A 124 15.34 19.62 4.61
CA LYS A 124 14.27 18.72 5.02
C LYS A 124 14.72 17.83 6.16
N ARG A 125 13.80 17.56 7.11
CA ARG A 125 14.10 16.69 8.26
C ARG A 125 14.44 15.25 7.85
N TYR A 126 13.89 14.74 6.74
CA TYR A 126 14.29 13.43 6.24
C TYR A 126 15.78 13.39 5.84
N GLU A 127 16.38 14.50 5.40
CA GLU A 127 17.81 14.57 5.10
C GLU A 127 18.63 14.52 6.39
N ASP A 128 18.15 15.16 7.48
CA ASP A 128 18.78 15.01 8.81
C ASP A 128 18.71 13.57 9.31
N VAL A 129 17.59 12.88 9.07
CA VAL A 129 17.47 11.46 9.41
C VAL A 129 18.49 10.62 8.63
N LEU A 130 18.75 10.94 7.35
CA LEU A 130 19.80 10.27 6.58
C LEU A 130 21.19 10.52 7.18
N ASP A 131 21.49 11.77 7.58
CA ASP A 131 22.75 12.10 8.26
C ASP A 131 22.95 11.28 9.56
N LEU A 132 21.88 11.06 10.34
CA LEU A 132 21.93 10.24 11.55
C LEU A 132 22.20 8.76 11.23
N LEU A 133 21.53 8.22 10.21
CA LEU A 133 21.72 6.83 9.77
C LEU A 133 23.16 6.62 9.25
N ASP A 134 23.70 7.57 8.48
CA ASP A 134 25.07 7.52 7.98
C ASP A 134 26.11 7.62 9.11
N ALA A 135 25.76 8.25 10.24
CA ALA A 135 26.56 8.25 11.46
C ALA A 135 26.48 6.94 12.29
N GLY A 136 25.69 5.96 11.83
CA GLY A 136 25.53 4.67 12.50
C GLY A 136 24.46 4.65 13.60
N ILE A 137 23.56 5.64 13.64
CA ILE A 137 22.51 5.77 14.67
C ILE A 137 21.20 5.22 14.11
N ASN A 138 20.56 4.28 14.81
CA ASN A 138 19.25 3.79 14.39
C ASN A 138 18.20 4.89 14.58
N VAL A 139 17.25 5.05 13.64
CA VAL A 139 16.26 6.13 13.72
C VAL A 139 14.85 5.59 13.69
N PHE A 140 14.02 6.03 14.63
CA PHE A 140 12.58 5.84 14.61
C PHE A 140 11.93 7.16 14.20
N THR A 141 11.11 7.12 13.16
CA THR A 141 10.46 8.32 12.65
C THR A 141 9.01 8.11 12.25
N ALA A 142 8.22 9.18 12.19
CA ALA A 142 6.81 9.13 11.85
C ALA A 142 6.44 10.07 10.70
N VAL A 143 5.55 9.60 9.83
CA VAL A 143 5.06 10.37 8.67
C VAL A 143 3.59 10.09 8.38
N ASN A 144 2.84 11.11 7.98
CA ASN A 144 1.50 10.88 7.42
C ASN A 144 1.59 10.56 5.93
N ILE A 145 0.72 9.68 5.45
CA ILE A 145 0.70 9.24 4.05
C ILE A 145 0.58 10.39 3.04
N GLN A 146 -0.09 11.47 3.45
CA GLN A 146 -0.29 12.67 2.62
C GLN A 146 1.02 13.38 2.21
N HIS A 147 2.12 13.11 2.92
CA HIS A 147 3.40 13.75 2.65
C HIS A 147 4.23 12.97 1.63
N LEU A 148 3.82 11.79 1.19
CA LEU A 148 4.52 11.11 0.10
C LEU A 148 4.29 11.83 -1.22
N GLU A 149 5.37 12.04 -1.97
CA GLU A 149 5.35 12.83 -3.21
C GLU A 149 4.39 12.25 -4.24
N THR A 150 4.43 10.94 -4.48
CA THR A 150 3.56 10.29 -5.48
C THR A 150 2.07 10.38 -5.12
N LEU A 151 1.75 10.50 -3.83
CA LEU A 151 0.37 10.50 -3.34
C LEU A 151 -0.21 11.91 -3.23
N ASN A 152 0.59 12.96 -3.38
CA ASN A 152 0.15 14.34 -3.22
C ASN A 152 -1.00 14.71 -4.17
N ASP A 153 -0.93 14.28 -5.43
CA ASP A 153 -1.98 14.53 -6.43
C ASP A 153 -3.28 13.78 -6.10
N ALA A 154 -3.18 12.53 -5.64
CA ALA A 154 -4.33 11.74 -5.22
C ALA A 154 -5.01 12.35 -3.97
N VAL A 155 -4.21 12.80 -3.02
CA VAL A 155 -4.65 13.47 -1.80
C VAL A 155 -5.28 14.82 -2.12
N ALA A 156 -4.68 15.61 -3.01
CA ALA A 156 -5.21 16.91 -3.41
C ALA A 156 -6.58 16.80 -4.10
N ARG A 157 -6.78 15.78 -4.95
CA ARG A 157 -8.09 15.50 -5.59
C ARG A 157 -9.17 15.11 -4.57
N SER A 158 -8.83 14.27 -3.59
CA SER A 158 -9.80 13.81 -2.59
C SER A 158 -10.08 14.87 -1.52
N SER A 159 -9.04 15.53 -1.01
CA SER A 159 -9.13 16.42 0.15
C SER A 159 -9.32 17.90 -0.19
N GLY A 160 -8.98 18.33 -1.42
CA GLY A 160 -8.93 19.73 -1.82
C GLY A 160 -7.74 20.51 -1.23
N VAL A 161 -6.88 19.87 -0.42
CA VAL A 161 -5.72 20.50 0.22
C VAL A 161 -4.45 20.04 -0.48
N ARG A 162 -3.62 20.99 -0.93
CA ARG A 162 -2.28 20.70 -1.44
C ARG A 162 -1.29 20.61 -0.29
N VAL A 163 -0.57 19.51 -0.21
CA VAL A 163 0.48 19.32 0.78
C VAL A 163 1.78 19.92 0.23
N ARG A 164 2.35 20.89 0.95
CA ARG A 164 3.61 21.55 0.54
C ARG A 164 4.85 20.83 1.05
N GLU A 165 4.70 20.15 2.18
CA GLU A 165 5.77 19.42 2.83
C GLU A 165 5.73 17.98 2.39
N THR A 166 6.72 17.58 1.59
CA THR A 166 6.78 16.25 1.00
C THR A 166 8.06 15.50 1.38
N VAL A 167 7.96 14.18 1.31
CA VAL A 167 9.04 13.21 1.46
C VAL A 167 9.06 12.35 0.20
N PRO A 168 10.22 12.19 -0.46
CA PRO A 168 10.35 11.31 -1.62
C PRO A 168 10.04 9.87 -1.25
N ASP A 169 9.31 9.17 -2.13
CA ASP A 169 8.98 7.75 -1.95
C ASP A 169 10.24 6.86 -1.83
N SER A 170 11.35 7.27 -2.43
CA SER A 170 12.65 6.58 -2.30
C SER A 170 13.16 6.53 -0.86
N PHE A 171 12.76 7.47 0.00
CA PHE A 171 13.10 7.44 1.42
C PHE A 171 12.45 6.25 2.13
N LEU A 172 11.18 5.94 1.81
CA LEU A 172 10.51 4.77 2.42
C LEU A 172 11.18 3.45 2.06
N LYS A 173 11.72 3.35 0.84
CA LYS A 173 12.49 2.16 0.40
C LYS A 173 13.77 1.94 1.20
N ARG A 174 14.27 2.98 1.90
CA ARG A 174 15.43 2.88 2.80
C ARG A 174 15.04 2.38 4.18
N ALA A 175 13.75 2.42 4.56
CA ALA A 175 13.31 1.92 5.84
C ALA A 175 13.60 0.41 5.92
N ASP A 176 14.11 -0.07 7.05
CA ASP A 176 14.22 -1.51 7.33
C ASP A 176 12.88 -2.04 7.83
N GLU A 177 12.12 -1.21 8.53
CA GLU A 177 10.79 -1.55 9.06
C GLU A 177 9.78 -0.45 8.83
N VAL A 178 8.56 -0.84 8.42
CA VAL A 178 7.44 0.09 8.25
C VAL A 178 6.28 -0.39 9.11
N VAL A 179 5.87 0.46 10.05
CA VAL A 179 4.79 0.19 10.99
C VAL A 179 3.56 1.01 10.60
N ASN A 180 2.45 0.34 10.31
CA ASN A 180 1.18 1.02 10.06
C ASN A 180 0.47 1.35 11.37
N VAL A 181 0.22 2.63 11.63
CA VAL A 181 -0.57 3.10 12.77
C VAL A 181 -1.94 3.53 12.26
N ASP A 182 -2.91 2.63 12.43
CA ASP A 182 -4.26 2.78 11.91
C ASP A 182 -5.30 2.96 13.03
N VAL A 183 -6.29 3.79 12.74
CA VAL A 183 -7.43 4.09 13.61
C VAL A 183 -8.66 4.24 12.73
N THR A 184 -9.83 3.83 13.21
CA THR A 184 -11.07 3.99 12.45
C THR A 184 -11.39 5.46 12.20
N VAL A 185 -12.03 5.77 11.07
CA VAL A 185 -12.42 7.15 10.71
C VAL A 185 -13.29 7.79 11.80
N ASP A 186 -14.21 7.02 12.39
CA ASP A 186 -15.09 7.51 13.43
C ASP A 186 -14.36 7.75 14.76
N GLU A 187 -13.40 6.89 15.13
CA GLU A 187 -12.54 7.12 16.30
C GLU A 187 -11.67 8.37 16.10
N LEU A 188 -11.07 8.54 14.93
CA LEU A 188 -10.22 9.71 14.65
C LEU A 188 -11.03 11.02 14.73
N ARG A 189 -12.24 11.03 14.18
CA ARG A 189 -13.16 12.18 14.30
C ARG A 189 -13.60 12.41 15.75
N THR A 190 -13.78 11.35 16.53
CA THR A 190 -14.12 11.45 17.95
C THR A 190 -12.97 12.05 18.75
N ARG A 191 -11.73 11.61 18.50
CA ARG A 191 -10.51 12.21 19.11
C ARG A 191 -10.38 13.69 18.75
N LEU A 192 -10.68 14.07 17.51
CA LEU A 192 -10.68 15.48 17.10
C LEU A 192 -11.72 16.29 17.89
N LYS A 193 -12.96 15.80 18.00
CA LYS A 193 -14.03 16.45 18.77
C LYS A 193 -13.72 16.58 20.26
N GLN A 194 -12.94 15.66 20.81
CA GLN A 194 -12.45 15.69 22.19
C GLN A 194 -11.29 16.67 22.40
N GLY A 195 -10.85 17.41 21.36
CA GLY A 195 -9.72 18.33 21.46
C GLY A 195 -8.35 17.64 21.55
N LYS A 196 -8.27 16.33 21.31
CA LYS A 196 -7.02 15.55 21.42
C LYS A 196 -6.07 15.76 20.24
N ILE A 197 -6.54 16.39 19.16
CA ILE A 197 -5.77 16.57 17.92
C ILE A 197 -5.51 18.05 17.64
N TYR A 198 -6.54 18.89 17.70
CA TYR A 198 -6.43 20.34 17.49
C TYR A 198 -7.08 21.11 18.64
N LYS A 199 -6.64 22.37 18.80
CA LYS A 199 -7.26 23.32 19.72
C LYS A 199 -8.73 23.57 19.34
N PRO A 200 -9.61 23.87 20.32
CA PRO A 200 -11.06 23.97 20.11
C PRO A 200 -11.48 24.86 18.94
N GLU A 201 -10.75 25.96 18.71
CA GLU A 201 -11.10 26.96 17.69
C GLU A 201 -10.95 26.42 16.25
N LYS A 202 -10.11 25.39 16.06
CA LYS A 202 -9.84 24.78 14.74
C LYS A 202 -10.63 23.50 14.48
N ILE A 203 -11.40 22.99 15.46
CA ILE A 203 -12.07 21.68 15.36
C ILE A 203 -13.14 21.69 14.25
N GLU A 204 -14.05 22.65 14.25
CA GLU A 204 -15.16 22.72 13.27
C GLU A 204 -14.64 22.88 11.84
N GLN A 205 -13.65 23.77 11.65
CA GLN A 205 -13.00 23.96 10.36
C GLN A 205 -12.28 22.68 9.90
N ALA A 206 -11.63 21.95 10.80
CA ALA A 206 -10.95 20.70 10.47
C ALA A 206 -11.94 19.59 10.10
N LEU A 207 -13.04 19.43 10.84
CA LEU A 207 -14.11 18.45 10.58
C LEU A 207 -14.82 18.66 9.24
N THR A 208 -14.99 19.93 8.87
CA THR A 208 -15.63 20.34 7.61
C THR A 208 -14.67 20.38 6.43
N ASN A 209 -13.37 20.18 6.61
CA ASN A 209 -12.39 20.13 5.52
C ASN A 209 -11.61 18.81 5.53
N PHE A 210 -10.42 18.80 6.14
CA PHE A 210 -9.51 17.65 6.10
C PHE A 210 -10.12 16.37 6.71
N PHE A 211 -10.83 16.49 7.84
CA PHE A 211 -11.36 15.35 8.60
C PHE A 211 -12.76 14.88 8.14
N ARG A 212 -13.17 15.19 6.90
CA ARG A 212 -14.38 14.60 6.29
C ARG A 212 -14.23 13.08 6.18
N LYS A 213 -15.34 12.35 6.36
CA LYS A 213 -15.32 10.87 6.32
C LYS A 213 -14.74 10.31 5.01
N GLY A 214 -15.13 10.88 3.85
CA GLY A 214 -14.61 10.46 2.54
C GLY A 214 -13.10 10.65 2.42
N ASN A 215 -12.60 11.81 2.83
CA ASN A 215 -11.16 12.13 2.80
C ASN A 215 -10.37 11.17 3.68
N LEU A 216 -10.79 10.98 4.93
CA LEU A 216 -10.11 10.09 5.87
C LEU A 216 -10.16 8.61 5.42
N SER A 217 -11.26 8.19 4.79
CA SER A 217 -11.36 6.84 4.23
C SER A 217 -10.38 6.65 3.07
N THR A 218 -10.25 7.66 2.20
CA THR A 218 -9.28 7.65 1.09
C THR A 218 -7.85 7.60 1.62
N LEU A 219 -7.52 8.47 2.59
CA LEU A 219 -6.19 8.49 3.20
C LEU A 219 -5.84 7.17 3.89
N ARG A 220 -6.82 6.54 4.55
CA ARG A 220 -6.64 5.23 5.19
C ARG A 220 -6.38 4.13 4.16
N GLU A 221 -7.13 4.11 3.06
CA GLU A 221 -6.89 3.19 1.95
C GLU A 221 -5.48 3.38 1.36
N LEU A 222 -5.08 4.63 1.10
CA LEU A 222 -3.75 4.94 0.58
C LEU A 222 -2.64 4.50 1.54
N ALA A 223 -2.82 4.72 2.85
CA ALA A 223 -1.84 4.30 3.86
C ALA A 223 -1.67 2.77 3.89
N LEU A 224 -2.78 2.03 3.89
CA LEU A 224 -2.75 0.57 3.86
C LEU A 224 -2.12 0.03 2.58
N ARG A 225 -2.44 0.62 1.43
CA ARG A 225 -1.85 0.23 0.13
C ARG A 225 -0.34 0.46 0.11
N ALA A 226 0.13 1.62 0.56
CA ALA A 226 1.56 1.95 0.59
C ALA A 226 2.35 1.00 1.50
N VAL A 227 1.81 0.67 2.68
CA VAL A 227 2.45 -0.29 3.59
C VAL A 227 2.48 -1.69 2.98
N ALA A 228 1.38 -2.13 2.35
CA ALA A 228 1.31 -3.42 1.69
C ALA A 228 2.32 -3.55 0.54
N GLU A 229 2.50 -2.49 -0.25
CA GLU A 229 3.49 -2.44 -1.33
C GLU A 229 4.92 -2.57 -0.80
N GLU A 230 5.26 -1.83 0.25
CA GLU A 230 6.61 -1.86 0.83
C GLU A 230 6.94 -3.22 1.48
N VAL A 231 6.00 -3.78 2.24
CA VAL A 231 6.13 -5.13 2.82
C VAL A 231 6.28 -6.18 1.72
N GLY A 232 5.50 -6.08 0.64
CA GLY A 232 5.60 -6.95 -0.52
C GLY A 232 6.96 -6.88 -1.21
N SER A 233 7.47 -5.67 -1.46
CA SER A 233 8.77 -5.41 -2.07
C SER A 233 9.92 -6.05 -1.26
N LYS A 234 9.96 -5.83 0.06
CA LYS A 234 10.98 -6.41 0.94
C LYS A 234 10.90 -7.93 0.99
N ALA A 235 9.69 -8.48 1.08
CA ALA A 235 9.50 -9.92 1.13
C ALA A 235 9.93 -10.59 -0.20
N ALA A 236 9.86 -9.88 -1.33
CA ALA A 236 10.39 -10.35 -2.62
C ALA A 236 11.92 -10.27 -2.67
N GLN A 237 12.52 -9.16 -2.20
CA GLN A 237 13.97 -8.99 -2.14
C GLN A 237 14.64 -10.02 -1.23
N TYR A 238 14.09 -10.22 -0.02
CA TYR A 238 14.56 -11.22 0.93
C TYR A 238 14.54 -12.63 0.32
N ARG A 239 13.43 -13.02 -0.30
CA ARG A 239 13.32 -14.33 -0.98
C ARG A 239 14.37 -14.49 -2.08
N THR A 240 14.59 -13.44 -2.87
CA THR A 240 15.62 -13.44 -3.93
C THR A 240 17.02 -13.62 -3.36
N ARG A 241 17.36 -12.92 -2.25
CA ARG A 241 18.67 -13.02 -1.58
C ARG A 241 18.91 -14.41 -0.98
N GLU A 242 17.88 -14.97 -0.35
CA GLU A 242 17.94 -16.29 0.29
C GLU A 242 17.75 -17.46 -0.70
N GLY A 243 17.60 -17.19 -1.99
CA GLY A 243 17.32 -18.21 -3.01
C GLY A 243 16.01 -18.96 -2.79
N LEU A 244 15.07 -18.37 -2.03
CA LEU A 244 13.75 -18.91 -1.78
C LEU A 244 12.87 -18.71 -3.03
N GLU A 245 11.88 -19.58 -3.21
CA GLU A 245 10.91 -19.40 -4.28
C GLU A 245 10.25 -18.01 -4.21
N PRO A 246 9.93 -17.38 -5.35
CA PRO A 246 9.27 -16.08 -5.38
C PRO A 246 8.05 -16.05 -4.47
N ALA A 247 7.74 -14.88 -3.92
CA ALA A 247 6.46 -14.69 -3.24
C ALA A 247 5.32 -15.16 -4.16
N PRO A 248 4.22 -15.72 -3.64
CA PRO A 248 3.06 -16.02 -4.46
C PRO A 248 2.72 -14.76 -5.26
N ILE A 249 2.80 -14.88 -6.59
CA ILE A 249 2.60 -13.78 -7.54
C ILE A 249 1.29 -13.06 -7.15
N PRO A 250 1.24 -11.72 -7.12
CA PRO A 250 -0.02 -11.01 -6.88
C PRO A 250 -1.08 -11.61 -7.78
N GLU A 251 -2.17 -12.07 -7.17
CA GLU A 251 -3.18 -12.81 -7.90
C GLU A 251 -3.67 -11.94 -9.06
N LYS A 252 -3.68 -12.49 -10.27
CA LYS A 252 -4.17 -11.82 -11.48
C LYS A 252 -5.24 -12.68 -12.10
N VAL A 253 -6.42 -12.10 -12.24
CA VAL A 253 -7.59 -12.83 -12.74
C VAL A 253 -7.80 -12.51 -14.22
N MET A 254 -7.88 -13.53 -15.05
CA MET A 254 -8.28 -13.41 -16.45
C MET A 254 -9.67 -13.99 -16.65
N VAL A 255 -10.59 -13.21 -17.21
CA VAL A 255 -11.91 -13.68 -17.62
C VAL A 255 -11.93 -13.77 -19.13
N CYS A 256 -12.09 -14.98 -19.65
CA CYS A 256 -12.20 -15.21 -21.08
C CYS A 256 -13.65 -14.96 -21.51
N ILE A 257 -13.86 -13.90 -22.27
CA ILE A 257 -15.19 -13.53 -22.79
C ILE A 257 -15.30 -13.85 -24.28
N SER A 258 -16.52 -14.13 -24.71
CA SER A 258 -16.87 -14.38 -26.12
C SER A 258 -18.10 -13.55 -26.47
N SER A 259 -18.49 -13.53 -27.74
CA SER A 259 -19.65 -12.79 -28.25
C SER A 259 -21.03 -13.31 -27.77
N ASN A 260 -21.06 -14.27 -26.84
CA ASN A 260 -22.29 -14.92 -26.37
C ASN A 260 -22.93 -14.23 -25.15
N GLN A 261 -24.21 -14.52 -24.91
CA GLN A 261 -24.98 -13.95 -23.77
C GLN A 261 -24.49 -14.42 -22.38
N THR A 262 -23.61 -15.42 -22.30
CA THR A 262 -23.06 -15.93 -21.03
C THR A 262 -21.99 -15.00 -20.45
N ALA A 263 -21.42 -14.09 -21.25
CA ALA A 263 -20.35 -13.18 -20.84
C ALA A 263 -20.70 -12.32 -19.61
N LYS A 264 -21.93 -11.77 -19.49
CA LYS A 264 -22.34 -10.96 -18.33
C LYS A 264 -22.20 -11.73 -17.00
N LYS A 265 -22.53 -13.03 -16.98
CA LYS A 265 -22.40 -13.89 -15.79
C LYS A 265 -20.93 -14.14 -15.45
N LEU A 266 -20.09 -14.34 -16.46
CA LEU A 266 -18.64 -14.51 -16.30
C LEU A 266 -17.99 -13.25 -15.73
N LEU A 267 -18.32 -12.08 -16.27
CA LEU A 267 -17.80 -10.79 -15.80
C LEU A 267 -18.17 -10.54 -14.33
N ARG A 268 -19.43 -10.77 -13.95
CA ARG A 268 -19.87 -10.64 -12.55
C ARG A 268 -19.22 -11.66 -11.60
N ALA A 269 -18.87 -12.84 -12.10
CA ALA A 269 -18.11 -13.81 -11.30
C ALA A 269 -16.64 -13.42 -11.18
N GLY A 270 -16.03 -12.97 -12.27
CA GLY A 270 -14.66 -12.45 -12.30
C GLY A 270 -14.47 -11.28 -11.36
N SER A 271 -15.33 -10.28 -11.43
CA SER A 271 -15.32 -9.13 -10.51
C SER A 271 -15.38 -9.57 -9.03
N ARG A 272 -16.24 -10.55 -8.69
CA ARG A 272 -16.32 -11.08 -7.32
C ARG A 272 -15.06 -11.84 -6.89
N ILE A 273 -14.40 -12.54 -7.80
CA ILE A 273 -13.15 -13.26 -7.49
C ILE A 273 -12.00 -12.28 -7.36
N ALA A 274 -11.85 -11.37 -8.32
CA ALA A 274 -10.86 -10.32 -8.31
C ALA A 274 -10.97 -9.46 -7.04
N GLY A 275 -12.18 -9.05 -6.67
CA GLY A 275 -12.44 -8.30 -5.43
C GLY A 275 -12.07 -9.05 -4.15
N ARG A 276 -12.30 -10.37 -4.10
CA ARG A 276 -11.88 -11.19 -2.93
C ARG A 276 -10.37 -11.38 -2.85
N LEU A 277 -9.69 -11.45 -3.99
CA LEU A 277 -8.24 -11.62 -4.07
C LEU A 277 -7.47 -10.30 -4.00
N GLY A 278 -8.15 -9.15 -4.04
CA GLY A 278 -7.49 -7.85 -4.22
C GLY A 278 -6.71 -7.76 -5.54
N ALA A 279 -7.14 -8.55 -6.54
CA ALA A 279 -6.41 -8.80 -7.77
C ALA A 279 -6.76 -7.80 -8.87
N VAL A 280 -5.75 -7.42 -9.66
CA VAL A 280 -5.99 -6.83 -10.98
C VAL A 280 -6.63 -7.90 -11.86
N TRP A 281 -7.62 -7.52 -12.66
CA TRP A 281 -8.30 -8.47 -13.53
C TRP A 281 -8.56 -7.95 -14.94
N TYR A 282 -8.53 -8.88 -15.88
CA TYR A 282 -8.60 -8.63 -17.31
C TYR A 282 -9.83 -9.32 -17.89
N ALA A 283 -10.59 -8.59 -18.71
CA ALA A 283 -11.61 -9.17 -19.56
C ALA A 283 -11.02 -9.36 -20.96
N VAL A 284 -10.69 -10.60 -21.31
CA VAL A 284 -9.93 -10.92 -22.52
C VAL A 284 -10.85 -11.50 -23.57
N TYR A 285 -10.90 -10.83 -24.72
CA TYR A 285 -11.58 -11.27 -25.92
C TYR A 285 -10.55 -11.60 -27.00
N VAL A 286 -10.69 -12.75 -27.66
CA VAL A 286 -9.83 -13.14 -28.78
C VAL A 286 -10.62 -13.11 -30.08
N GLU A 287 -10.27 -12.18 -30.96
CA GLU A 287 -10.81 -12.06 -32.30
C GLU A 287 -10.18 -13.15 -33.19
N THR A 288 -11.05 -14.01 -33.76
CA THR A 288 -10.66 -15.03 -34.76
C THR A 288 -11.22 -14.68 -36.13
N HIS A 289 -10.71 -15.30 -37.20
CA HIS A 289 -11.23 -15.08 -38.56
C HIS A 289 -12.74 -15.37 -38.72
N GLN A 290 -13.32 -16.26 -37.90
CA GLN A 290 -14.76 -16.56 -37.89
C GLN A 290 -15.57 -15.61 -36.99
N GLU A 291 -14.91 -14.83 -36.14
CA GLU A 291 -15.50 -13.86 -35.21
C GLU A 291 -15.03 -12.42 -35.51
N ASN A 292 -14.63 -12.15 -36.75
CA ASN A 292 -14.34 -10.79 -37.18
C ASN A 292 -15.64 -9.95 -37.05
N PRO A 293 -15.62 -8.72 -36.49
CA PRO A 293 -16.80 -7.84 -36.39
C PRO A 293 -17.57 -7.68 -37.71
N SER A 294 -16.88 -7.82 -38.85
CA SER A 294 -17.42 -7.78 -40.21
C SER A 294 -18.22 -9.04 -40.63
N SER A 295 -18.09 -10.12 -39.86
CA SER A 295 -18.59 -11.47 -40.18
C SER A 295 -19.52 -12.05 -39.10
N ILE A 296 -19.65 -11.38 -37.95
CA ILE A 296 -20.62 -11.77 -36.90
C ILE A 296 -21.95 -11.05 -37.15
N ARG A 297 -23.08 -11.68 -36.76
CA ARG A 297 -24.39 -11.04 -36.76
C ARG A 297 -24.36 -9.71 -35.97
N PRO A 298 -25.03 -8.64 -36.46
CA PRO A 298 -25.03 -7.32 -35.80
C PRO A 298 -25.42 -7.35 -34.31
N GLU A 299 -26.33 -8.25 -33.93
CA GLU A 299 -26.80 -8.44 -32.55
C GLU A 299 -25.68 -8.89 -31.59
N ASN A 300 -24.74 -9.71 -32.06
CA ASN A 300 -23.62 -10.20 -31.28
C ASN A 300 -22.51 -9.15 -31.15
N ALA A 301 -22.34 -8.28 -32.16
CA ALA A 301 -21.40 -7.16 -32.09
C ALA A 301 -21.82 -6.15 -31.02
N ARG A 302 -23.10 -5.78 -30.99
CA ARG A 302 -23.67 -4.93 -29.92
C ARG A 302 -23.54 -5.59 -28.55
N SER A 303 -23.87 -6.88 -28.45
CA SER A 303 -23.73 -7.61 -27.17
C SER A 303 -22.28 -7.62 -26.66
N LEU A 304 -21.29 -7.70 -27.57
CA LEU A 304 -19.88 -7.67 -27.20
C LEU A 304 -19.45 -6.30 -26.67
N GLU A 305 -19.90 -5.21 -27.29
CA GLU A 305 -19.66 -3.84 -26.80
C GLU A 305 -20.26 -3.64 -25.41
N GLU A 306 -21.53 -4.03 -25.19
CA GLU A 306 -22.16 -3.98 -23.86
C GLU A 306 -21.38 -4.77 -22.79
N ASN A 307 -20.75 -5.88 -23.18
CA ASN A 307 -19.94 -6.67 -22.27
C ASN A 307 -18.61 -5.98 -21.94
N PHE A 308 -18.01 -5.25 -22.88
CA PHE A 308 -16.82 -4.46 -22.60
C PHE A 308 -17.11 -3.30 -21.67
N GLU A 309 -18.20 -2.56 -21.92
CA GLU A 309 -18.65 -1.48 -21.03
C GLU A 309 -18.91 -2.02 -19.61
N LEU A 310 -19.65 -3.13 -19.49
CA LEU A 310 -19.88 -3.78 -18.20
C LEU A 310 -18.57 -4.23 -17.53
N ALA A 311 -17.59 -4.71 -18.30
CA ALA A 311 -16.32 -5.14 -17.75
C ALA A 311 -15.56 -3.95 -17.16
N GLU A 312 -15.51 -2.82 -17.86
CA GLU A 312 -14.89 -1.57 -17.41
C GLU A 312 -15.62 -1.00 -16.18
N GLU A 313 -16.96 -0.98 -16.17
CA GLU A 313 -17.77 -0.59 -15.01
C GLU A 313 -17.48 -1.44 -13.76
N LEU A 314 -17.21 -2.74 -13.95
CA LEU A 314 -16.83 -3.66 -12.88
C LEU A 314 -15.33 -3.58 -12.52
N GLY A 315 -14.57 -2.69 -13.15
CA GLY A 315 -13.16 -2.43 -12.88
C GLY A 315 -12.18 -3.38 -13.58
N ALA A 316 -12.58 -4.05 -14.65
CA ALA A 316 -11.68 -4.88 -15.46
C ALA A 316 -10.90 -4.02 -16.46
N THR A 317 -9.67 -4.43 -16.78
CA THR A 317 -8.99 -3.97 -18.00
C THR A 317 -9.45 -4.82 -19.19
N VAL A 318 -10.09 -4.20 -20.19
CA VAL A 318 -10.52 -4.90 -21.40
C VAL A 318 -9.34 -5.09 -22.35
N VAL A 319 -9.12 -6.33 -22.79
CA VAL A 319 -8.04 -6.68 -23.71
C VAL A 319 -8.61 -7.40 -24.92
N ARG A 320 -8.32 -6.87 -26.12
CA ARG A 320 -8.67 -7.47 -27.40
C ARG A 320 -7.43 -8.03 -28.06
N LEU A 321 -7.40 -9.35 -28.25
CA LEU A 321 -6.29 -10.07 -28.87
C LEU A 321 -6.70 -10.55 -30.26
N LYS A 322 -5.77 -10.59 -31.20
CA LYS A 322 -5.97 -11.20 -32.52
C LYS A 322 -5.18 -12.48 -32.59
N ALA A 323 -5.86 -13.61 -32.79
CA ALA A 323 -5.18 -14.91 -32.92
C ALA A 323 -5.92 -15.82 -33.89
N LYS A 324 -5.16 -16.67 -34.60
CA LYS A 324 -5.74 -17.71 -35.47
C LYS A 324 -6.54 -18.74 -34.67
N ARG A 325 -6.11 -19.03 -33.44
CA ARG A 325 -6.76 -19.93 -32.49
C ARG A 325 -6.93 -19.21 -31.15
N PRO A 326 -8.14 -19.19 -30.55
CA PRO A 326 -8.37 -18.52 -29.26
C PRO A 326 -7.44 -18.98 -28.15
N ALA A 327 -7.20 -20.30 -28.05
CA ALA A 327 -6.36 -20.87 -27.01
C ALA A 327 -4.93 -20.30 -27.04
N ASP A 328 -4.36 -20.09 -28.22
CA ASP A 328 -2.97 -19.65 -28.37
C ASP A 328 -2.84 -18.20 -27.89
N GLY A 329 -3.78 -17.32 -28.27
CA GLY A 329 -3.82 -15.94 -27.80
C GLY A 329 -4.03 -15.83 -26.29
N LEU A 330 -4.90 -16.67 -25.71
CA LEU A 330 -5.14 -16.70 -24.27
C LEU A 330 -3.93 -17.20 -23.48
N VAL A 331 -3.24 -18.23 -23.97
CA VAL A 331 -2.02 -18.77 -23.34
C VAL A 331 -0.89 -17.75 -23.39
N GLU A 332 -0.67 -17.12 -24.55
CA GLU A 332 0.38 -16.11 -24.71
C GLU A 332 0.14 -14.92 -23.77
N PHE A 333 -1.10 -14.43 -23.72
CA PHE A 333 -1.48 -13.37 -22.80
C PHE A 333 -1.32 -13.78 -21.34
N ALA A 334 -1.78 -14.99 -20.98
CA ALA A 334 -1.69 -15.50 -19.62
C ALA A 334 -0.24 -15.59 -19.12
N ARG A 335 0.68 -16.06 -19.98
CA ARG A 335 2.12 -16.12 -19.65
C ARG A 335 2.73 -14.72 -19.56
N ARG A 336 2.42 -13.83 -20.51
CA ARG A 336 3.00 -12.49 -20.54
C ARG A 336 2.59 -11.64 -19.34
N GLU A 337 1.32 -11.71 -18.96
CA GLU A 337 0.79 -10.93 -17.83
C GLU A 337 0.94 -11.64 -16.49
N GLY A 338 1.34 -12.92 -16.46
CA GLY A 338 1.46 -13.71 -15.23
C GLY A 338 0.11 -13.99 -14.56
N ILE A 339 -0.86 -14.49 -15.34
CA ILE A 339 -2.21 -14.80 -14.86
C ILE A 339 -2.18 -16.03 -13.95
N THR A 340 -2.74 -15.89 -12.75
CA THR A 340 -2.80 -16.95 -11.72
C THR A 340 -4.18 -17.56 -11.59
N HIS A 341 -5.23 -16.84 -11.98
CA HIS A 341 -6.61 -17.32 -11.96
C HIS A 341 -7.26 -17.06 -13.31
N VAL A 342 -7.81 -18.10 -13.94
CA VAL A 342 -8.54 -17.95 -15.20
C VAL A 342 -9.97 -18.45 -15.08
N ILE A 343 -10.90 -17.69 -15.64
CA ILE A 343 -12.32 -18.01 -15.67
C ILE A 343 -12.74 -18.24 -17.11
N PHE A 344 -13.27 -19.44 -17.37
CA PHE A 344 -13.89 -19.82 -18.63
C PHE A 344 -15.40 -19.98 -18.47
N GLY A 345 -16.14 -19.63 -19.53
CA GLY A 345 -17.50 -20.11 -19.68
C GLY A 345 -17.51 -21.57 -20.14
N GLN A 346 -18.49 -22.34 -19.67
CA GLN A 346 -18.75 -23.66 -20.21
C GLN A 346 -19.03 -23.53 -21.72
N SER A 347 -18.29 -24.29 -22.53
CA SER A 347 -18.44 -24.24 -23.98
C SER A 347 -19.82 -24.72 -24.39
N THR A 348 -20.51 -23.96 -25.24
CA THR A 348 -21.77 -24.35 -25.89
C THR A 348 -21.55 -25.17 -27.16
N ARG A 349 -20.29 -25.47 -27.53
CA ARG A 349 -19.92 -26.23 -28.74
C ARG A 349 -20.31 -27.71 -28.60
N SER A 350 -20.67 -28.32 -29.73
CA SER A 350 -21.00 -29.75 -29.79
C SER A 350 -19.78 -30.60 -29.42
N ARG A 351 -20.00 -31.78 -28.81
CA ARG A 351 -18.90 -32.72 -28.47
C ARG A 351 -18.06 -33.10 -29.69
N TRP A 352 -18.66 -33.10 -30.89
CA TRP A 352 -17.97 -33.33 -32.16
C TRP A 352 -17.05 -32.17 -32.59
N ASP A 353 -17.45 -30.92 -32.36
CA ASP A 353 -16.60 -29.74 -32.65
C ASP A 353 -15.38 -29.68 -31.73
N ILE A 354 -15.56 -30.08 -30.46
CA ILE A 354 -14.48 -30.18 -29.46
C ILE A 354 -13.50 -31.30 -29.84
N LEU A 355 -14.00 -32.40 -30.40
CA LEU A 355 -13.17 -33.52 -30.89
C LEU A 355 -12.35 -33.11 -32.14
N LEU A 356 -12.93 -32.32 -33.05
CA LEU A 356 -12.30 -31.91 -34.31
C LEU A 356 -11.34 -30.71 -34.17
N HIS A 357 -11.65 -29.74 -33.30
CA HIS A 357 -10.89 -28.49 -33.18
C HIS A 357 -10.13 -28.35 -31.86
N GLY A 358 -10.26 -29.31 -30.95
CA GLY A 358 -9.67 -29.32 -29.62
C GLY A 358 -10.44 -28.46 -28.60
N SER A 359 -10.22 -28.76 -27.32
CA SER A 359 -10.76 -27.97 -26.19
C SER A 359 -9.82 -26.82 -25.85
N ILE A 360 -10.33 -25.57 -25.91
CA ILE A 360 -9.60 -24.36 -25.49
C ILE A 360 -9.10 -24.52 -24.05
N LEU A 361 -9.96 -25.08 -23.18
CA LEU A 361 -9.66 -25.34 -21.78
C LEU A 361 -8.53 -26.36 -21.62
N ASN A 362 -8.57 -27.48 -22.34
CA ASN A 362 -7.55 -28.54 -22.19
C ASN A 362 -6.18 -28.07 -22.68
N ARG A 363 -6.15 -27.26 -23.75
CA ARG A 363 -4.90 -26.68 -24.24
C ARG A 363 -4.35 -25.64 -23.27
N PHE A 364 -5.21 -24.80 -22.71
CA PHE A 364 -4.81 -23.84 -21.68
C PHE A 364 -4.22 -24.55 -20.45
N LEU A 365 -4.90 -25.59 -19.94
CA LEU A 365 -4.43 -26.39 -18.81
C LEU A 365 -3.10 -27.10 -19.06
N ALA A 366 -2.83 -27.53 -20.30
CA ALA A 366 -1.56 -28.16 -20.67
C ALA A 366 -0.38 -27.18 -20.66
N GLU A 367 -0.65 -25.90 -20.99
CA GLU A 367 0.36 -24.88 -21.24
C GLU A 367 0.55 -23.87 -20.10
N VAL A 368 -0.44 -23.72 -19.23
CA VAL A 368 -0.44 -22.83 -18.05
C VAL A 368 -0.79 -23.65 -16.82
N LYS A 369 0.21 -24.38 -16.31
CA LYS A 369 0.01 -25.37 -15.23
C LYS A 369 -0.22 -24.75 -13.86
N ASP A 370 0.27 -23.54 -13.66
CA ASP A 370 0.27 -22.86 -12.35
C ASP A 370 -0.94 -21.95 -12.15
N ALA A 371 -1.86 -21.88 -13.12
CA ALA A 371 -3.08 -21.09 -13.01
C ALA A 371 -4.27 -21.93 -12.51
N ALA A 372 -4.97 -21.42 -11.49
CA ALA A 372 -6.24 -21.97 -11.06
C ALA A 372 -7.31 -21.72 -12.13
N VAL A 373 -7.98 -22.79 -12.57
CA VAL A 373 -8.98 -22.72 -13.65
C VAL A 373 -10.39 -22.93 -13.11
N GLN A 374 -11.26 -21.94 -13.31
CA GLN A 374 -12.67 -22.04 -12.95
C GLN A 374 -13.56 -22.01 -14.18
N VAL A 375 -14.45 -23.00 -14.30
CA VAL A 375 -15.44 -23.07 -15.37
C VAL A 375 -16.82 -22.74 -14.81
N ILE A 376 -17.47 -21.73 -15.39
CA ILE A 376 -18.81 -21.29 -14.96
C ILE A 376 -19.86 -21.87 -15.93
N PRO A 377 -20.89 -22.57 -15.41
CA PRO A 377 -21.93 -23.14 -16.26
C PRO A 377 -22.70 -22.07 -17.02
N ALA A 378 -22.89 -22.31 -18.32
CA ALA A 378 -23.91 -21.61 -19.11
C ALA A 378 -25.28 -22.05 -18.57
N GLY A 379 -26.18 -21.12 -18.29
CA GLY A 379 -27.52 -21.45 -17.78
C GLY A 379 -28.27 -22.41 -18.72
N GLU A 380 -29.19 -23.20 -18.16
CA GLU A 380 -29.95 -24.23 -18.86
C GLU A 380 -30.55 -23.73 -20.18
N ARG A 381 -30.45 -24.57 -21.23
CA ARG A 381 -31.26 -24.42 -22.44
C ARG A 381 -32.73 -24.53 -22.00
N LYS A 382 -33.51 -23.46 -22.20
CA LYS A 382 -34.96 -23.58 -22.26
C LYS A 382 -35.37 -24.39 -23.48
#